data_AF-A0A4Q0SP06-F1
#
_entry.id   AF-A0A4Q0SP06-F1
#
_cell.length_a   1.000
_cell.length_b   1.000
_cell.length_c   1.000
_cell.angle_alpha   90.00
_cell.angle_beta   90.00
_cell.angle_gamma   90.00
#
_symmetry.space_group_name_H-M   'P 1'
#
loop_
_entity.id
_entity.type
_entity.pdbx_description
1 polymer ?
#
loop_
_entity_poly.entity_id
_entity_poly.type
_entity_poly.pdbx_seq_one_letter_code
_entity_poly.pdbx_strand_id
1 'polypeptide(L)'
;MIEDVDPEEERSGSWLVAVAIFVPVILVGASLLGVFEPFHAQPFPDMTRTGDESALSLNQRPEITTGSLALLQRETAGALMQAEPASVVRPQPRLDEEAPRIEALANELAEANRELDDAVQRTQTAELAGEELRKSLQQEQAHSAELANELAGARREIDAGKAQSRNADDVAAQQREAAAGEIAELQQSLQQERQRSGLLVKQANTAQAAAANAEQERHEAQARAAALASELAGIPRGSLMAEAAAAEQTEATEREIAELRQSLQDEQRKNADLVAEAKAAKAAMANAEQQRRALEEAQAHAATLERELAETRREIETRNVQLREANDATSQQRQAADREIAELRQSLQQERSATEAKQRDRASAWAPTDARLPVEQANEAPILPATQNVEVTAAEPPTAANQNEAQARLIPRARALLDQGNIGAARIVLELAAEKDIAQASFMLAETYDPAILAAWGTYGTRGEAAKARELYAKAHRGGIREAKERLDALQR
;
A
#
# COMPACT_ATOMS: atom_id res chain seq x y z
N MET A 1 -59.98 -46.22 -11.72
CA MET A 1 -58.71 -46.14 -12.46
C MET A 1 -58.22 -44.71 -12.31
N ILE A 2 -57.06 -44.55 -11.64
CA ILE A 2 -56.04 -43.47 -11.81
C ILE A 2 -56.51 -42.08 -11.30
N GLU A 3 -56.05 -41.62 -10.11
CA GLU A 3 -54.84 -40.80 -9.86
C GLU A 3 -54.91 -39.43 -10.56
N ASP A 4 -54.47 -38.28 -10.06
CA ASP A 4 -53.94 -37.77 -8.80
C ASP A 4 -53.70 -36.25 -9.08
N VAL A 5 -53.28 -35.48 -8.07
CA VAL A 5 -52.55 -34.20 -8.14
C VAL A 5 -53.35 -32.90 -7.93
N ASP A 6 -53.23 -32.42 -6.68
CA ASP A 6 -53.04 -31.05 -6.16
C ASP A 6 -53.61 -29.82 -6.87
N PRO A 7 -54.27 -28.95 -6.07
CA PRO A 7 -54.19 -27.51 -6.22
C PRO A 7 -53.54 -26.85 -4.99
N GLU A 8 -52.23 -26.60 -5.07
CA GLU A 8 -51.54 -25.60 -4.24
C GLU A 8 -51.62 -24.22 -4.88
N GLU A 9 -51.45 -23.19 -4.04
CA GLU A 9 -51.33 -21.76 -4.36
C GLU A 9 -52.62 -20.95 -4.61
N GLU A 10 -53.22 -20.45 -3.52
CA GLU A 10 -53.60 -19.03 -3.45
C GLU A 10 -53.94 -18.59 -2.01
N ARG A 11 -53.08 -17.76 -1.38
CA ARG A 11 -53.42 -16.40 -0.89
C ARG A 11 -52.65 -15.94 0.37
N SER A 12 -52.29 -14.65 0.26
CA SER A 12 -52.15 -13.64 1.30
C SER A 12 -50.93 -13.78 2.21
N GLY A 13 -50.12 -12.75 2.45
CA GLY A 13 -50.41 -11.33 2.40
C GLY A 13 -49.94 -10.72 3.72
N SER A 14 -48.67 -10.31 3.75
CA SER A 14 -48.10 -9.17 4.49
C SER A 14 -48.71 -8.78 5.86
N TRP A 15 -47.92 -8.89 6.94
CA TRP A 15 -47.58 -7.73 7.79
C TRP A 15 -46.43 -8.02 8.79
N LEU A 16 -45.37 -7.21 8.69
CA LEU A 16 -44.54 -6.57 9.73
C LEU A 16 -43.90 -7.34 10.92
N VAL A 17 -42.57 -7.17 10.98
CA VAL A 17 -41.73 -6.68 12.11
C VAL A 17 -41.09 -7.68 13.08
N ALA A 18 -39.76 -7.52 13.17
CA ALA A 18 -38.81 -7.94 14.21
C ALA A 18 -38.60 -9.46 14.33
N VAL A 19 -37.39 -10.00 14.16
CA VAL A 19 -36.28 -9.88 15.13
C VAL A 19 -34.93 -9.97 14.41
N ALA A 20 -34.03 -9.08 14.84
CA ALA A 20 -32.62 -9.02 14.49
C ALA A 20 -31.82 -10.20 15.08
N ILE A 21 -30.57 -10.36 14.60
CA ILE A 21 -29.36 -10.93 15.26
C ILE A 21 -28.71 -12.10 14.48
N PHE A 22 -27.69 -11.67 13.73
CA PHE A 22 -26.33 -12.23 13.57
C PHE A 22 -26.06 -13.56 12.84
N VAL A 23 -25.59 -13.39 11.61
CA VAL A 23 -24.55 -14.21 10.96
C VAL A 23 -23.52 -13.19 10.43
N PRO A 24 -22.25 -13.19 10.89
CA PRO A 24 -21.24 -14.07 10.27
C PRO A 24 -20.04 -14.48 11.17
N VAL A 25 -19.59 -15.74 11.07
CA VAL A 25 -18.23 -16.12 11.50
C VAL A 25 -17.57 -16.94 10.39
N ILE A 26 -16.97 -16.25 9.41
CA ILE A 26 -15.81 -16.76 8.65
C ILE A 26 -14.97 -15.54 8.27
N LEU A 27 -13.87 -15.30 9.00
CA LEU A 27 -12.57 -14.79 8.52
C LEU A 27 -11.73 -14.28 9.70
N VAL A 28 -10.95 -15.19 10.29
CA VAL A 28 -9.77 -14.86 11.08
C VAL A 28 -8.57 -15.33 10.29
N GLY A 29 -7.69 -14.41 9.88
CA GLY A 29 -6.45 -14.77 9.22
C GLY A 29 -5.57 -13.58 8.86
N ALA A 30 -4.42 -13.49 9.54
CA ALA A 30 -3.24 -12.67 9.23
C ALA A 30 -3.26 -11.17 9.61
N SER A 31 -2.86 -10.87 10.85
CA SER A 31 -1.95 -9.76 11.17
C SER A 31 -1.42 -9.93 12.60
N LEU A 32 -0.36 -10.72 12.75
CA LEU A 32 0.48 -10.81 13.96
C LEU A 32 1.87 -11.26 13.52
N LEU A 33 2.72 -10.30 13.16
CA LEU A 33 4.18 -10.43 13.09
C LEU A 33 4.79 -9.01 13.01
N GLY A 34 4.60 -8.25 14.09
CA GLY A 34 5.28 -6.98 14.34
C GLY A 34 6.42 -7.20 15.30
N VAL A 35 7.64 -7.36 14.78
CA VAL A 35 8.89 -7.31 15.53
C VAL A 35 9.43 -5.89 15.41
N PHE A 36 9.38 -5.09 16.48
CA PHE A 36 10.29 -3.96 16.70
C PHE A 36 10.25 -3.56 18.19
N GLU A 37 11.39 -3.66 18.87
CA GLU A 37 11.61 -3.18 20.24
C GLU A 37 11.50 -1.65 20.31
N PRO A 38 10.92 -1.08 21.39
CA PRO A 38 10.84 0.37 21.59
C PRO A 38 12.13 0.93 22.22
N PHE A 39 12.75 1.90 21.55
CA PHE A 39 13.79 2.75 22.12
C PHE A 39 13.23 3.61 23.25
N HIS A 40 13.76 3.47 24.46
CA HIS A 40 13.53 4.37 25.59
C HIS A 40 14.43 5.60 25.48
N ALA A 41 13.86 6.80 25.55
CA ALA A 41 14.57 8.02 25.87
C ALA A 41 14.05 8.57 27.22
N GLN A 42 14.94 8.67 28.19
CA GLN A 42 14.69 9.28 29.50
C GLN A 42 14.60 10.82 29.41
N PRO A 43 13.83 11.46 30.31
CA PRO A 43 13.69 12.92 30.40
C PRO A 43 14.58 13.52 31.49
N PHE A 44 15.15 14.71 31.27
CA PHE A 44 15.73 15.57 32.31
C PHE A 44 15.86 17.04 31.80
N PRO A 45 15.94 18.06 32.68
CA PRO A 45 14.83 18.98 32.88
C PRO A 45 15.19 20.48 32.74
N ASP A 46 14.17 21.30 32.98
CA ASP A 46 14.11 22.76 33.13
C ASP A 46 15.17 23.43 34.03
N MET A 47 15.33 24.75 33.76
CA MET A 47 15.82 25.89 34.58
C MET A 47 16.92 26.67 33.84
N THR A 48 16.95 28.00 33.70
CA THR A 48 16.19 29.09 34.31
C THR A 48 16.45 30.40 33.53
N ARG A 49 15.39 31.21 33.49
CA ARG A 49 15.27 32.67 33.36
C ARG A 49 16.39 33.50 34.01
N THR A 50 16.97 34.42 33.24
CA THR A 50 17.42 35.80 33.56
C THR A 50 17.66 36.49 32.22
N GLY A 51 17.33 37.75 31.93
CA GLY A 51 16.78 38.88 32.64
C GLY A 51 16.57 39.97 31.60
N ASP A 52 15.66 40.87 31.92
CA ASP A 52 15.09 41.93 31.09
C ASP A 52 16.04 43.10 30.82
N GLU A 53 15.68 43.88 29.79
CA GLU A 53 16.05 45.26 29.45
C GLU A 53 17.52 45.67 29.21
N SER A 54 17.80 46.05 27.97
CA SER A 54 18.24 47.43 27.65
C SER A 54 18.09 47.70 26.16
N ALA A 55 17.10 48.53 25.82
CA ALA A 55 16.96 49.17 24.54
C ALA A 55 18.17 50.08 24.28
N LEU A 56 18.87 49.89 23.16
CA LEU A 56 19.65 50.92 22.47
C LEU A 56 19.85 50.46 21.02
N SER A 57 19.05 51.07 20.14
CA SER A 57 19.39 51.54 18.81
C SER A 57 20.57 50.86 18.10
N LEU A 58 20.31 50.13 17.02
CA LEU A 58 21.01 50.30 15.74
C LEU A 58 20.30 49.50 14.64
N ASN A 59 19.55 50.20 13.81
CA ASN A 59 19.01 49.71 12.56
C ASN A 59 20.15 49.72 11.53
N GLN A 60 20.61 48.57 11.04
CA GLN A 60 21.57 48.54 9.94
C GLN A 60 21.36 47.30 9.04
N ARG A 61 20.54 47.51 8.01
CA ARG A 61 20.62 46.82 6.71
C ARG A 61 21.71 47.50 5.88
N PRO A 62 22.59 46.76 5.19
CA PRO A 62 23.35 47.33 4.09
C PRO A 62 22.49 47.27 2.82
N GLU A 63 21.92 48.40 2.42
CA GLU A 63 21.44 48.59 1.06
C GLU A 63 22.58 49.14 0.22
N ILE A 64 22.93 48.40 -0.82
CA ILE A 64 23.96 48.77 -1.79
C ILE A 64 23.28 49.69 -2.80
N THR A 65 23.66 50.96 -2.77
CA THR A 65 23.13 52.00 -3.64
C THR A 65 23.64 51.80 -5.07
N THR A 66 22.69 51.62 -5.98
CA THR A 66 22.79 51.88 -7.42
C THR A 66 23.41 53.24 -7.70
N GLY A 67 24.58 53.24 -8.34
CA GLY A 67 25.16 54.41 -9.00
C GLY A 67 25.04 54.25 -10.51
N SER A 68 24.22 55.07 -11.16
CA SER A 68 24.17 55.17 -12.62
C SER A 68 24.22 56.63 -13.04
N LEU A 69 25.16 56.88 -13.96
CA LEU A 69 25.12 57.84 -15.06
C LEU A 69 24.97 59.35 -14.74
N ALA A 70 26.07 60.08 -14.93
CA ALA A 70 26.01 61.39 -15.59
C ALA A 70 27.37 61.76 -16.24
N LEU A 71 27.37 61.71 -17.58
CA LEU A 71 27.96 62.69 -18.50
C LEU A 71 29.37 63.25 -18.21
N LEU A 72 30.35 62.85 -19.04
CA LEU A 72 31.53 63.67 -19.31
C LEU A 72 31.69 63.88 -20.84
N GLN A 73 30.90 64.82 -21.37
CA GLN A 73 31.29 65.59 -22.55
C GLN A 73 32.17 66.74 -22.05
N ARG A 74 33.46 66.75 -22.42
CA ARG A 74 34.36 67.87 -22.13
C ARG A 74 34.62 68.64 -23.41
N GLU A 75 33.85 69.71 -23.60
CA GLU A 75 34.12 70.74 -24.60
C GLU A 75 35.29 71.63 -24.16
N THR A 76 36.03 72.02 -25.18
CA THR A 76 37.17 72.94 -25.23
C THR A 76 36.72 74.41 -25.20
N ALA A 77 37.53 75.27 -24.55
CA ALA A 77 37.87 76.66 -24.90
C ALA A 77 37.65 77.74 -23.81
N GLY A 78 38.65 78.64 -23.68
CA GLY A 78 38.64 79.91 -22.93
C GLY A 78 39.70 79.96 -21.81
N ALA A 79 40.99 80.28 -22.06
CA ALA A 79 41.60 81.62 -22.29
C ALA A 79 41.42 82.55 -21.04
N LEU A 80 42.40 83.24 -20.43
CA LEU A 80 43.67 83.86 -20.85
C LEU A 80 44.56 84.21 -19.62
N MET A 81 45.83 84.55 -19.93
CA MET A 81 46.76 85.45 -19.23
C MET A 81 47.55 84.91 -18.02
N GLN A 82 48.83 84.63 -18.24
CA GLN A 82 49.92 85.48 -17.72
C GLN A 82 51.09 85.50 -18.70
N ALA A 83 51.64 86.70 -18.91
CA ALA A 83 52.79 86.99 -19.74
C ALA A 83 53.96 87.38 -18.82
N GLU A 84 55.17 86.93 -19.16
CA GLU A 84 56.44 87.64 -18.90
C GLU A 84 57.53 87.09 -19.86
N PRO A 85 58.55 87.89 -20.20
CA PRO A 85 58.98 88.03 -21.59
C PRO A 85 60.30 87.33 -21.98
N ALA A 86 60.51 87.33 -23.30
CA ALA A 86 61.60 86.71 -24.04
C ALA A 86 63.01 87.21 -23.69
N SER A 87 64.00 86.32 -23.89
CA SER A 87 65.32 86.70 -24.39
C SER A 87 65.93 85.57 -25.25
N VAL A 88 65.89 85.82 -26.56
CA VAL A 88 66.87 85.59 -27.63
C VAL A 88 67.97 84.54 -27.39
N VAL A 89 68.03 83.52 -28.25
CA VAL A 89 69.12 83.22 -29.22
C VAL A 89 68.79 81.88 -29.89
N ARG A 90 68.64 81.87 -31.22
CA ARG A 90 68.70 80.65 -32.05
C ARG A 90 70.17 80.25 -32.22
N PRO A 91 70.50 78.95 -32.32
CA PRO A 91 70.28 78.25 -33.58
C PRO A 91 69.76 76.80 -33.41
N GLN A 92 68.91 76.34 -34.34
CA GLN A 92 68.71 74.92 -34.62
C GLN A 92 69.94 74.36 -35.39
N PRO A 93 70.13 73.02 -35.57
CA PRO A 93 69.20 71.90 -35.37
C PRO A 93 69.82 70.64 -34.70
N ARG A 94 68.98 69.73 -34.18
CA ARG A 94 69.22 68.28 -34.26
C ARG A 94 67.90 67.56 -34.54
N LEU A 95 67.46 67.65 -35.79
CA LEU A 95 66.33 66.87 -36.31
C LEU A 95 66.61 65.34 -36.28
N ASP A 96 67.87 64.94 -36.05
CA ASP A 96 68.27 63.53 -35.94
C ASP A 96 68.00 62.91 -34.55
N GLU A 97 67.78 63.71 -33.49
CA GLU A 97 67.48 63.20 -32.14
C GLU A 97 65.97 63.23 -31.79
N GLU A 98 65.18 64.05 -32.49
CA GLU A 98 63.73 64.19 -32.22
C GLU A 98 62.89 63.10 -32.91
N ALA A 99 63.27 62.68 -34.12
CA ALA A 99 62.62 61.59 -34.84
C ALA A 99 62.58 60.27 -34.06
N PRO A 100 63.69 59.75 -33.49
CA PRO A 100 63.66 58.52 -32.71
C PRO A 100 62.90 58.66 -31.38
N ARG A 101 62.81 59.88 -30.80
CA ARG A 101 62.01 60.12 -29.58
C ARG A 101 60.51 60.13 -29.85
N ILE A 102 60.09 60.70 -30.97
CA ILE A 102 58.69 60.69 -31.40
C ILE A 102 58.26 59.25 -31.73
N GLU A 103 59.11 58.47 -32.39
CA GLU A 103 58.85 57.07 -32.68
C GLU A 103 58.81 56.20 -31.41
N ALA A 104 59.70 56.44 -30.44
CA ALA A 104 59.68 55.78 -29.14
C ALA A 104 58.38 56.08 -28.35
N LEU A 105 57.96 57.35 -28.29
CA LEU A 105 56.70 57.73 -27.65
C LEU A 105 55.47 57.14 -28.36
N ALA A 106 55.50 57.03 -29.70
CA ALA A 106 54.43 56.40 -30.45
C ALA A 106 54.34 54.88 -30.17
N ASN A 107 55.49 54.21 -30.01
CA ASN A 107 55.55 52.80 -29.63
C ASN A 107 55.09 52.57 -28.19
N GLU A 108 55.49 53.41 -27.25
CA GLU A 108 55.08 53.34 -25.84
C GLU A 108 53.57 53.57 -25.68
N LEU A 109 52.99 54.48 -26.46
CA LEU A 109 51.55 54.74 -26.49
C LEU A 109 50.77 53.60 -27.17
N ALA A 110 51.37 52.94 -28.15
CA ALA A 110 50.81 51.74 -28.76
C ALA A 110 50.86 50.52 -27.81
N GLU A 111 51.91 50.39 -27.00
CA GLU A 111 52.00 49.38 -25.94
C GLU A 111 51.00 49.64 -24.82
N ALA A 112 50.89 50.88 -24.32
CA ALA A 112 49.91 51.24 -23.31
C ALA A 112 48.46 51.00 -23.77
N ASN A 113 48.14 51.25 -25.04
CA ASN A 113 46.83 50.94 -25.60
C ASN A 113 46.58 49.42 -25.69
N ARG A 114 47.59 48.62 -26.05
CA ARG A 114 47.47 47.15 -26.05
C ARG A 114 47.27 46.61 -24.63
N GLU A 115 47.99 47.14 -23.66
CA GLU A 115 47.81 46.75 -22.25
C GLU A 115 46.43 47.12 -21.71
N LEU A 116 45.89 48.28 -22.13
CA LEU A 116 44.53 48.69 -21.79
C LEU A 116 43.48 47.77 -22.43
N ASP A 117 43.64 47.41 -23.71
CA ASP A 117 42.75 46.48 -24.41
C ASP A 117 42.78 45.09 -23.74
N ASP A 118 43.97 44.59 -23.39
CA ASP A 118 44.15 43.34 -22.65
C ASP A 118 43.50 43.39 -21.25
N ALA A 119 43.61 44.51 -20.55
CA ALA A 119 42.98 44.70 -19.25
C ALA A 119 41.44 44.69 -19.35
N VAL A 120 40.88 45.34 -20.38
CA VAL A 120 39.44 45.35 -20.65
C VAL A 120 38.93 43.95 -20.99
N GLN A 121 39.67 43.17 -21.79
CA GLN A 121 39.31 41.78 -22.07
C GLN A 121 39.36 40.90 -20.81
N ARG A 122 40.35 41.10 -19.93
CA ARG A 122 40.41 40.38 -18.65
C ARG A 122 39.24 40.73 -17.73
N THR A 123 38.81 41.99 -17.67
CA THR A 123 37.62 42.35 -16.88
C THR A 123 36.34 41.76 -17.45
N GLN A 124 36.18 41.78 -18.78
CA GLN A 124 35.00 41.19 -19.43
C GLN A 124 34.93 39.67 -19.21
N THR A 125 36.06 38.97 -19.32
CA THR A 125 36.11 37.52 -19.04
C THR A 125 35.84 37.20 -17.57
N ALA A 126 36.32 38.04 -16.64
CA ALA A 126 36.01 37.90 -15.22
C ALA A 126 34.53 38.17 -14.89
N GLU A 127 33.90 39.13 -15.56
CA GLU A 127 32.48 39.42 -15.41
C GLU A 127 31.62 38.26 -15.94
N LEU A 128 31.92 37.74 -17.12
CA LEU A 128 31.24 36.56 -17.68
C LEU A 128 31.40 35.34 -16.76
N ALA A 129 32.60 35.09 -16.24
CA ALA A 129 32.83 34.02 -15.27
C ALA A 129 32.06 34.23 -13.95
N GLY A 130 31.94 35.49 -13.49
CA GLY A 130 31.16 35.85 -12.31
C GLY A 130 29.66 35.68 -12.51
N GLU A 131 29.14 35.95 -13.70
CA GLU A 131 27.74 35.68 -14.07
C GLU A 131 27.44 34.18 -14.17
N GLU A 132 28.36 33.40 -14.75
CA GLU A 132 28.27 31.93 -14.82
C GLU A 132 28.18 31.33 -13.41
N LEU A 133 29.05 31.78 -12.49
CA LEU A 133 29.05 31.37 -11.07
C LEU A 133 27.76 31.75 -10.34
N ARG A 134 27.21 32.94 -10.62
CA ARG A 134 25.91 33.34 -10.04
C ARG A 134 24.78 32.46 -10.54
N LYS A 135 24.76 32.13 -11.83
CA LYS A 135 23.77 31.21 -12.40
C LYS A 135 23.89 29.82 -11.80
N SER A 136 25.09 29.28 -11.64
CA SER A 136 25.29 27.96 -11.02
C SER A 136 24.85 27.95 -9.56
N LEU A 137 25.16 29.00 -8.79
CA LEU A 137 24.71 29.12 -7.41
C LEU A 137 23.19 29.21 -7.30
N GLN A 138 22.54 29.99 -8.18
CA GLN A 138 21.08 30.08 -8.21
C GLN A 138 20.43 28.74 -8.58
N GLN A 139 21.03 28.00 -9.51
CA GLN A 139 20.57 26.66 -9.88
C GLN A 139 20.72 25.65 -8.74
N GLU A 140 21.83 25.69 -8.01
CA GLU A 140 22.03 24.85 -6.82
C GLU A 140 21.04 25.21 -5.70
N GLN A 141 20.78 26.50 -5.49
CA GLN A 141 19.77 26.96 -4.52
C GLN A 141 18.36 26.49 -4.90
N ALA A 142 17.97 26.59 -6.18
CA ALA A 142 16.69 26.08 -6.66
C ALA A 142 16.59 24.56 -6.48
N HIS A 143 17.64 23.81 -6.84
CA HIS A 143 17.67 22.36 -6.68
C HIS A 143 17.60 21.93 -5.20
N SER A 144 18.30 22.63 -4.31
CA SER A 144 18.22 22.35 -2.87
C SER A 144 16.83 22.65 -2.29
N ALA A 145 16.14 23.68 -2.78
CA ALA A 145 14.77 23.99 -2.38
C ALA A 145 13.77 22.94 -2.87
N GLU A 146 13.96 22.42 -4.08
CA GLU A 146 13.17 21.28 -4.61
C GLU A 146 13.36 20.04 -3.75
N LEU A 147 14.60 19.66 -3.45
CA LEU A 147 14.91 18.51 -2.58
C LEU A 147 14.32 18.67 -1.17
N ALA A 148 14.34 19.89 -0.61
CA ALA A 148 13.72 20.16 0.68
C ALA A 148 12.19 19.98 0.63
N ASN A 149 11.55 20.39 -0.46
CA ASN A 149 10.11 20.18 -0.67
C ASN A 149 9.77 18.70 -0.87
N GLU A 150 10.56 17.96 -1.64
CA GLU A 150 10.39 16.52 -1.82
C GLU A 150 10.53 15.78 -0.48
N LEU A 151 11.52 16.15 0.33
CA LEU A 151 11.74 15.54 1.64
C LEU A 151 10.62 15.87 2.64
N ALA A 152 10.07 17.09 2.56
CA ALA A 152 8.87 17.47 3.33
C ALA A 152 7.62 16.70 2.85
N GLY A 153 7.47 16.47 1.54
CA GLY A 153 6.41 15.65 0.95
C GLY A 153 6.50 14.19 1.42
N ALA A 154 7.66 13.57 1.29
CA ALA A 154 7.91 12.20 1.73
C ALA A 154 7.64 12.01 3.23
N ARG A 155 8.01 12.99 4.08
CA ARG A 155 7.68 12.97 5.51
C ARG A 155 6.16 12.98 5.76
N ARG A 156 5.42 13.84 5.05
CA ARG A 156 3.95 13.89 5.17
C ARG A 156 3.29 12.60 4.73
N GLU A 157 3.78 11.98 3.67
CA GLU A 157 3.27 10.68 3.19
C GLU A 157 3.53 9.57 4.21
N ILE A 158 4.73 9.54 4.81
CA ILE A 158 5.05 8.58 5.88
C ILE A 158 4.14 8.78 7.09
N ASP A 159 3.91 10.03 7.51
CA ASP A 159 3.05 10.32 8.66
C ASP A 159 1.58 10.03 8.37
N ALA A 160 1.11 10.28 7.14
CA ALA A 160 -0.21 9.88 6.67
C ALA A 160 -0.37 8.35 6.65
N GLY A 161 0.65 7.62 6.15
CA GLY A 161 0.67 6.16 6.17
C GLY A 161 0.63 5.58 7.59
N LYS A 162 1.37 6.17 8.53
CA LYS A 162 1.31 5.79 9.96
C LYS A 162 -0.07 6.04 10.57
N ALA A 163 -0.69 7.18 10.26
CA ALA A 163 -2.04 7.48 10.74
C ALA A 163 -3.08 6.50 10.17
N GLN A 164 -2.97 6.16 8.89
CA GLN A 164 -3.85 5.17 8.26
C GLN A 164 -3.67 3.77 8.86
N SER A 165 -2.43 3.35 9.16
CA SER A 165 -2.17 2.08 9.86
C SER A 165 -2.82 2.05 11.23
N ARG A 166 -2.68 3.11 12.04
CA ARG A 166 -3.31 3.20 13.36
C ARG A 166 -4.84 3.12 13.27
N ASN A 167 -5.45 3.83 12.33
CA ASN A 167 -6.89 3.75 12.11
C ASN A 167 -7.33 2.33 11.70
N ALA A 168 -6.55 1.63 10.88
CA ALA A 168 -6.82 0.25 10.50
C ALA A 168 -6.71 -0.70 11.70
N ASP A 169 -5.70 -0.51 12.56
CA ASP A 169 -5.52 -1.28 13.79
C ASP A 169 -6.68 -1.04 14.78
N ASP A 170 -7.13 0.21 14.94
CA ASP A 170 -8.26 0.56 15.80
C ASP A 170 -9.57 -0.06 15.30
N VAL A 171 -9.82 -0.03 13.99
CA VAL A 171 -10.99 -0.69 13.37
C VAL A 171 -10.92 -2.21 13.55
N ALA A 172 -9.74 -2.81 13.37
CA ALA A 172 -9.55 -4.24 13.58
C ALA A 172 -9.75 -4.64 15.06
N ALA A 173 -9.32 -3.80 16.01
CA ALA A 173 -9.54 -4.01 17.43
C ALA A 173 -11.03 -3.96 17.79
N GLN A 174 -11.76 -2.95 17.29
CA GLN A 174 -13.21 -2.83 17.49
C GLN A 174 -13.98 -4.03 16.93
N GLN A 175 -13.60 -4.52 15.75
CA GLN A 175 -14.23 -5.70 15.15
C GLN A 175 -13.98 -6.96 15.97
N ARG A 176 -12.77 -7.14 16.52
CA ARG A 176 -12.47 -8.28 17.41
C ARG A 176 -13.27 -8.21 18.71
N GLU A 177 -13.40 -7.02 19.29
CA GLU A 177 -14.21 -6.82 20.50
C GLU A 177 -15.69 -7.08 20.24
N ALA A 178 -16.24 -6.58 19.13
CA ALA A 178 -17.62 -6.84 18.71
C ALA A 178 -17.86 -8.34 18.49
N ALA A 179 -16.99 -9.00 17.71
CA ALA A 179 -17.08 -10.45 17.47
C ALA A 179 -16.95 -11.27 18.78
N ALA A 180 -16.09 -10.85 19.71
CA ALA A 180 -15.96 -11.50 21.01
C ALA A 180 -17.23 -11.34 21.86
N GLY A 181 -17.86 -10.16 21.82
CA GLY A 181 -19.15 -9.90 22.47
C GLY A 181 -20.26 -10.79 21.91
N GLU A 182 -20.39 -10.89 20.59
CA GLU A 182 -21.37 -11.76 19.93
C GLU A 182 -21.15 -13.24 20.25
N ILE A 183 -19.89 -13.71 20.26
CA ILE A 183 -19.57 -15.09 20.64
C ILE A 183 -19.96 -15.35 22.11
N ALA A 184 -19.71 -14.40 23.02
CA ALA A 184 -20.09 -14.54 24.42
C ALA A 184 -21.62 -14.61 24.60
N GLU A 185 -22.38 -13.79 23.88
CA GLU A 185 -23.84 -13.83 23.88
C GLU A 185 -24.40 -15.15 23.34
N LEU A 186 -23.84 -15.64 22.22
CA LEU A 186 -24.22 -16.94 21.65
C LEU A 186 -23.92 -18.10 22.60
N GLN A 187 -22.76 -18.08 23.27
CA GLN A 187 -22.41 -19.08 24.28
C GLN A 187 -23.41 -19.07 25.46
N GLN A 188 -23.80 -17.89 25.93
CA GLN A 188 -24.80 -17.75 26.99
C GLN A 188 -26.17 -18.30 26.56
N SER A 189 -26.63 -17.97 25.36
CA SER A 189 -27.88 -18.48 24.79
C SER A 189 -27.88 -20.01 24.68
N LEU A 190 -26.79 -20.59 24.15
CA LEU A 190 -26.62 -22.04 24.04
C LEU A 190 -26.64 -22.71 25.43
N GLN A 191 -26.02 -22.10 26.43
CA GLN A 191 -26.04 -22.61 27.79
C GLN A 191 -27.46 -22.58 28.39
N GLN A 192 -28.21 -21.52 28.14
CA GLN A 192 -29.61 -21.40 28.56
C GLN A 192 -30.50 -22.45 27.88
N GLU A 193 -30.30 -22.67 26.58
CA GLU A 193 -31.02 -23.71 25.83
C GLU A 193 -30.69 -25.12 26.35
N ARG A 194 -29.41 -25.41 26.65
CA ARG A 194 -29.00 -26.68 27.26
C ARG A 194 -29.64 -26.89 28.63
N GLN A 195 -29.72 -25.85 29.46
CA GLN A 195 -30.40 -25.93 30.76
C GLN A 195 -31.90 -26.21 30.57
N ARG A 196 -32.56 -25.51 29.64
CA ARG A 196 -33.98 -25.70 29.33
C ARG A 196 -34.25 -27.11 28.79
N SER A 197 -33.43 -27.58 27.87
CA SER A 197 -33.47 -28.96 27.35
C SER A 197 -33.30 -29.98 28.47
N GLY A 198 -32.33 -29.77 29.38
CA GLY A 198 -32.12 -30.63 30.53
C GLY A 198 -33.31 -30.70 31.48
N LEU A 199 -34.05 -29.60 31.66
CA LEU A 199 -35.28 -29.58 32.44
C LEU A 199 -36.42 -30.34 31.74
N LEU A 200 -36.57 -30.15 30.43
CA LEU A 200 -37.58 -30.87 29.63
C LEU A 200 -37.33 -32.38 29.62
N VAL A 201 -36.06 -32.82 29.47
CA VAL A 201 -35.71 -34.24 29.57
C VAL A 201 -36.04 -34.81 30.94
N LYS A 202 -35.78 -34.06 32.02
CA LYS A 202 -36.19 -34.49 33.38
C LYS A 202 -37.70 -34.62 33.49
N GLN A 203 -38.46 -33.67 32.96
CA GLN A 203 -39.93 -33.72 32.97
C GLN A 203 -40.46 -34.91 32.16
N ALA A 204 -39.93 -35.14 30.96
CA ALA A 204 -40.30 -36.29 30.12
C ALA A 204 -40.00 -37.62 30.83
N ASN A 205 -38.83 -37.74 31.46
CA ASN A 205 -38.48 -38.94 32.24
C ASN A 205 -39.43 -39.17 33.42
N THR A 206 -39.82 -38.10 34.13
CA THR A 206 -40.79 -38.22 35.23
C THR A 206 -42.20 -38.58 34.73
N ALA A 207 -42.63 -38.03 33.60
CA ALA A 207 -43.91 -38.35 32.99
C ALA A 207 -43.94 -39.79 32.50
N GLN A 208 -42.85 -40.27 31.90
CA GLN A 208 -42.70 -41.65 31.44
C GLN A 208 -42.70 -42.64 32.62
N ALA A 209 -42.04 -42.31 33.74
CA ALA A 209 -42.10 -43.14 34.94
C ALA A 209 -43.50 -43.20 35.56
N ALA A 210 -44.22 -42.06 35.57
CA ALA A 210 -45.60 -42.02 36.03
C ALA A 210 -46.54 -42.84 35.12
N ALA A 211 -46.32 -42.78 33.81
CA ALA A 211 -47.08 -43.58 32.85
C ALA A 211 -46.85 -45.08 33.01
N ALA A 212 -45.59 -45.53 33.19
CA ALA A 212 -45.27 -46.93 33.41
C ALA A 212 -45.95 -47.48 34.68
N ASN A 213 -46.00 -46.69 35.76
CA ASN A 213 -46.71 -47.06 36.98
C ASN A 213 -48.23 -47.18 36.76
N ALA A 214 -48.82 -46.25 35.99
CA ALA A 214 -50.25 -46.28 35.67
C ALA A 214 -50.64 -47.48 34.80
N GLU A 215 -49.80 -47.85 33.83
CA GLU A 215 -49.98 -49.07 33.02
C GLU A 215 -49.96 -50.33 33.89
N GLN A 216 -49.05 -50.40 34.86
CA GLN A 216 -48.96 -51.53 35.77
C GLN A 216 -50.19 -51.66 36.66
N GLU A 217 -50.70 -50.56 37.22
CA GLU A 217 -51.95 -50.54 37.98
C GLU A 217 -53.14 -51.02 37.14
N ARG A 218 -53.17 -50.68 35.84
CA ARG A 218 -54.22 -51.15 34.92
C ARG A 218 -54.10 -52.62 34.56
N HIS A 219 -52.90 -53.14 34.39
CA HIS A 219 -52.70 -54.59 34.25
C HIS A 219 -53.21 -55.35 35.47
N GLU A 220 -52.96 -54.85 36.68
CA GLU A 220 -53.49 -55.44 37.90
C GLU A 220 -55.02 -55.33 38.00
N ALA A 221 -55.60 -54.17 37.67
CA ALA A 221 -57.04 -53.98 37.66
C ALA A 221 -57.75 -54.89 36.63
N GLN A 222 -57.17 -55.05 35.43
CA GLN A 222 -57.68 -55.96 34.40
C GLN A 222 -57.60 -57.43 34.84
N ALA A 223 -56.50 -57.84 35.48
CA ALA A 223 -56.36 -59.19 36.00
C ALA A 223 -57.42 -59.48 37.07
N ARG A 224 -57.72 -58.51 37.95
CA ARG A 224 -58.79 -58.62 38.96
C ARG A 224 -60.19 -58.69 38.32
N ALA A 225 -60.47 -57.85 37.32
CA ALA A 225 -61.75 -57.88 36.61
C ALA A 225 -61.97 -59.21 35.86
N ALA A 226 -60.91 -59.76 35.24
CA ALA A 226 -60.98 -61.05 34.57
C ALA A 226 -61.20 -62.23 35.54
N ALA A 227 -60.63 -62.16 36.75
CA ALA A 227 -60.88 -63.13 37.80
C ALA A 227 -62.35 -63.10 38.27
N LEU A 228 -62.91 -61.92 38.51
CA LEU A 228 -64.32 -61.73 38.89
C LEU A 228 -65.28 -62.22 37.79
N ALA A 229 -64.98 -61.92 36.52
CA ALA A 229 -65.77 -62.39 35.38
C ALA A 229 -65.78 -63.93 35.26
N SER A 230 -64.66 -64.59 35.58
CA SER A 230 -64.56 -66.05 35.60
C SER A 230 -65.35 -66.67 36.76
N GLU A 231 -65.40 -65.99 37.91
CA GLU A 231 -66.18 -66.41 39.08
C GLU A 231 -67.69 -66.36 38.81
N LEU A 232 -68.16 -65.32 38.11
CA LEU A 232 -69.54 -65.17 37.66
C LEU A 232 -69.99 -66.22 36.62
N ALA A 233 -69.10 -66.63 35.72
CA ALA A 233 -69.38 -67.69 34.75
C ALA A 233 -69.59 -69.08 35.40
N GLY A 234 -69.16 -69.26 36.65
CA GLY A 234 -69.31 -70.49 37.42
C GLY A 234 -70.63 -70.64 38.19
N ILE A 235 -71.48 -69.61 38.24
CA ILE A 235 -72.73 -69.64 39.04
C ILE A 235 -73.86 -70.36 38.24
N PRO A 236 -74.39 -71.51 38.70
CA PRO A 236 -75.42 -72.26 37.96
C PRO A 236 -76.77 -71.52 37.95
N ARG A 237 -77.28 -71.19 36.75
CA ARG A 237 -78.59 -70.54 36.53
C ARG A 237 -79.74 -71.51 36.80
N GLY A 238 -80.46 -71.32 37.92
CA GLY A 238 -81.72 -72.02 38.18
C GLY A 238 -82.56 -71.39 39.30
N SER A 239 -83.49 -70.49 38.95
CA SER A 239 -84.89 -70.41 39.46
C SER A 239 -85.54 -69.05 39.14
N LEU A 240 -86.83 -69.06 38.77
CA LEU A 240 -87.59 -67.93 38.22
C LEU A 240 -88.04 -66.87 39.26
N MET A 241 -87.63 -66.98 40.53
CA MET A 241 -87.73 -65.88 41.51
C MET A 241 -86.41 -65.08 41.60
N ALA A 242 -85.34 -65.56 40.96
CA ALA A 242 -84.06 -64.87 40.87
C ALA A 242 -83.95 -63.95 39.65
N GLU A 243 -84.91 -63.95 38.71
CA GLU A 243 -84.81 -63.19 37.45
C GLU A 243 -84.91 -61.68 37.61
N ALA A 244 -85.70 -61.15 38.55
CA ALA A 244 -85.74 -59.69 38.79
C ALA A 244 -84.46 -59.17 39.49
N ALA A 245 -83.92 -59.94 40.44
CA ALA A 245 -82.64 -59.64 41.09
C ALA A 245 -81.43 -59.89 40.16
N ALA A 246 -81.51 -60.91 39.29
CA ALA A 246 -80.52 -61.19 38.27
C ALA A 246 -80.54 -60.14 37.15
N ALA A 247 -81.70 -59.58 36.80
CA ALA A 247 -81.81 -58.51 35.81
C ALA A 247 -81.14 -57.20 36.29
N GLU A 248 -81.37 -56.80 37.55
CA GLU A 248 -80.65 -55.68 38.16
C GLU A 248 -79.14 -55.95 38.26
N GLN A 249 -78.73 -57.16 38.61
CA GLN A 249 -77.31 -57.55 38.62
C GLN A 249 -76.69 -57.58 37.21
N THR A 250 -77.43 -57.97 36.18
CA THR A 250 -76.94 -57.90 34.79
C THR A 250 -76.81 -56.47 34.29
N GLU A 251 -77.74 -55.56 34.61
CA GLU A 251 -77.59 -54.15 34.26
C GLU A 251 -76.44 -53.48 35.03
N ALA A 252 -76.26 -53.81 36.32
CA ALA A 252 -75.16 -53.27 37.11
C ALA A 252 -73.79 -53.73 36.57
N THR A 253 -73.66 -55.00 36.19
CA THR A 253 -72.43 -55.55 35.61
C THR A 253 -72.18 -55.06 34.17
N GLU A 254 -73.23 -54.84 33.37
CA GLU A 254 -73.08 -54.21 32.05
C GLU A 254 -72.59 -52.75 32.15
N ARG A 255 -73.04 -52.01 33.17
CA ARG A 255 -72.52 -50.67 33.47
C ARG A 255 -71.05 -50.70 33.89
N GLU A 256 -70.64 -51.64 34.75
CA GLU A 256 -69.23 -51.83 35.12
C GLU A 256 -68.35 -52.21 33.90
N ILE A 257 -68.85 -53.07 33.01
CA ILE A 257 -68.14 -53.44 31.77
C ILE A 257 -68.00 -52.23 30.83
N ALA A 258 -69.02 -51.36 30.76
CA ALA A 258 -68.97 -50.14 29.97
C ALA A 258 -67.94 -49.14 30.53
N GLU A 259 -67.89 -48.95 31.85
CA GLU A 259 -66.88 -48.11 32.51
C GLU A 259 -65.45 -48.64 32.33
N LEU A 260 -65.27 -49.97 32.44
CA LEU A 260 -63.97 -50.61 32.17
C LEU A 260 -63.50 -50.42 30.73
N ARG A 261 -64.42 -50.52 29.75
CA ARG A 261 -64.10 -50.25 28.33
C ARG A 261 -63.71 -48.80 28.09
N GLN A 262 -64.38 -47.86 28.74
CA GLN A 262 -64.05 -46.44 28.65
C GLN A 262 -62.67 -46.16 29.26
N SER A 263 -62.37 -46.72 30.43
CA SER A 263 -61.05 -46.61 31.08
C SER A 263 -59.91 -47.22 30.23
N LEU A 264 -60.19 -48.34 29.54
CA LEU A 264 -59.27 -48.96 28.59
C LEU A 264 -59.02 -48.06 27.37
N GLN A 265 -60.06 -47.42 26.82
CA GLN A 265 -59.89 -46.49 25.71
C GLN A 265 -59.09 -45.25 26.11
N ASP A 266 -59.33 -44.71 27.30
CA ASP A 266 -58.55 -43.59 27.83
C ASP A 266 -57.09 -43.98 28.11
N GLU A 267 -56.83 -45.25 28.43
CA GLU A 267 -55.47 -45.78 28.53
C GLU A 267 -54.79 -45.88 27.16
N GLN A 268 -55.48 -46.45 26.17
CA GLN A 268 -54.96 -46.56 24.82
C GLN A 268 -54.64 -45.18 24.21
N ARG A 269 -55.45 -44.16 24.50
CA ARG A 269 -55.19 -42.78 24.07
C ARG A 269 -53.94 -42.21 24.74
N LYS A 270 -53.83 -42.31 26.06
CA LYS A 270 -52.63 -41.87 26.80
C LYS A 270 -51.36 -42.56 26.30
N ASN A 271 -51.43 -43.85 26.00
CA ASN A 271 -50.29 -44.59 25.48
C ASN A 271 -49.91 -44.16 24.06
N ALA A 272 -50.91 -43.88 23.21
CA ALA A 272 -50.66 -43.30 21.88
C ALA A 272 -49.96 -41.93 21.97
N ASP A 273 -50.36 -41.08 22.92
CA ASP A 273 -49.73 -39.78 23.17
C ASP A 273 -48.27 -39.93 23.62
N LEU A 274 -47.99 -40.86 24.54
CA LEU A 274 -46.62 -41.14 25.01
C LEU A 274 -45.73 -41.70 23.90
N VAL A 275 -46.26 -42.57 23.04
CA VAL A 275 -45.52 -43.08 21.87
C VAL A 275 -45.22 -41.96 20.88
N ALA A 276 -46.16 -41.02 20.69
CA ALA A 276 -45.93 -39.84 19.87
C ALA A 276 -44.85 -38.93 20.48
N GLU A 277 -44.88 -38.70 21.79
CA GLU A 277 -43.88 -37.92 22.51
C GLU A 277 -42.49 -38.58 22.45
N ALA A 278 -42.41 -39.91 22.61
CA ALA A 278 -41.16 -40.66 22.47
C ALA A 278 -40.58 -40.59 21.05
N LYS A 279 -41.44 -40.59 20.01
CA LYS A 279 -41.00 -40.38 18.62
C LYS A 279 -40.49 -38.95 18.41
N ALA A 280 -41.17 -37.95 18.95
CA ALA A 280 -40.73 -36.56 18.89
C ALA A 280 -39.39 -36.35 19.61
N ALA A 281 -39.20 -36.97 20.78
CA ALA A 281 -37.93 -36.95 21.51
C ALA A 281 -36.79 -37.59 20.71
N LYS A 282 -37.03 -38.73 20.05
CA LYS A 282 -36.03 -39.37 19.17
C LYS A 282 -35.67 -38.48 17.97
N ALA A 283 -36.64 -37.81 17.35
CA ALA A 283 -36.38 -36.88 16.27
C ALA A 283 -35.56 -35.67 16.75
N ALA A 284 -35.86 -35.14 17.93
CA ALA A 284 -35.08 -34.06 18.54
C ALA A 284 -33.64 -34.50 18.86
N MET A 285 -33.43 -35.73 19.33
CA MET A 285 -32.09 -36.28 19.56
C MET A 285 -31.31 -36.45 18.24
N ALA A 286 -31.95 -36.91 17.17
CA ALA A 286 -31.31 -37.02 15.86
C ALA A 286 -30.86 -35.64 15.32
N ASN A 287 -31.71 -34.61 15.45
CA ASN A 287 -31.35 -33.25 15.08
C ASN A 287 -30.20 -32.71 15.95
N ALA A 288 -30.22 -32.95 17.26
CA ALA A 288 -29.14 -32.54 18.16
C ALA A 288 -27.80 -33.22 17.80
N GLU A 289 -27.84 -34.47 17.34
CA GLU A 289 -26.64 -35.16 16.88
C GLU A 289 -26.13 -34.66 15.52
N GLN A 290 -27.03 -34.35 14.59
CA GLN A 290 -26.65 -33.67 13.35
C GLN A 290 -25.97 -32.31 13.62
N GLN A 291 -26.50 -31.53 14.55
CA GLN A 291 -25.88 -30.27 14.97
C GLN A 291 -24.50 -30.47 15.59
N ARG A 292 -24.31 -31.53 16.41
CA ARG A 292 -22.99 -31.86 16.96
C ARG A 292 -21.97 -32.21 15.87
N ARG A 293 -22.37 -33.01 14.88
CA ARG A 293 -21.50 -33.36 13.74
C ARG A 293 -21.13 -32.14 12.91
N ALA A 294 -22.08 -31.25 12.64
CA ALA A 294 -21.81 -30.01 11.94
C ALA A 294 -20.82 -29.11 12.72
N LEU A 295 -20.92 -29.08 14.07
CA LEU A 295 -19.96 -28.37 14.91
C LEU A 295 -18.57 -29.03 14.89
N GLU A 296 -18.49 -30.35 14.93
CA GLU A 296 -17.21 -31.09 14.83
C GLU A 296 -16.54 -30.86 13.47
N GLU A 297 -17.31 -30.89 12.38
CA GLU A 297 -16.83 -30.56 11.04
C GLU A 297 -16.35 -29.10 10.97
N ALA A 298 -17.12 -28.14 11.49
CA ALA A 298 -16.71 -26.74 11.55
C ALA A 298 -15.42 -26.54 12.36
N GLN A 299 -15.24 -27.26 13.47
CA GLN A 299 -14.00 -27.24 14.26
C GLN A 299 -12.83 -27.86 13.51
N ALA A 300 -13.05 -28.97 12.79
CA ALA A 300 -12.01 -29.58 11.96
C ALA A 300 -11.58 -28.63 10.84
N HIS A 301 -12.53 -27.95 10.18
CA HIS A 301 -12.26 -26.93 9.16
C HIS A 301 -11.53 -25.71 9.74
N ALA A 302 -11.89 -25.26 10.94
CA ALA A 302 -11.16 -24.21 11.63
C ALA A 302 -9.70 -24.62 11.91
N ALA A 303 -9.48 -25.85 12.40
CA ALA A 303 -8.14 -26.37 12.67
C ALA A 303 -7.29 -26.52 11.39
N THR A 304 -7.89 -26.83 10.23
CA THR A 304 -7.15 -26.83 8.95
C THR A 304 -6.75 -25.42 8.53
N LEU A 305 -7.66 -24.44 8.65
CA LEU A 305 -7.36 -23.04 8.35
C LEU A 305 -6.25 -22.48 9.26
N GLU A 306 -6.25 -22.84 10.54
CA GLU A 306 -5.17 -22.45 11.46
C GLU A 306 -3.80 -23.00 11.04
N ARG A 307 -3.75 -24.22 10.52
CA ARG A 307 -2.50 -24.81 9.98
C ARG A 307 -2.03 -24.08 8.73
N GLU A 308 -2.93 -23.79 7.80
CA GLU A 308 -2.62 -23.01 6.59
C GLU A 308 -2.14 -21.59 6.95
N LEU A 309 -2.75 -20.95 7.95
CA LEU A 309 -2.30 -19.65 8.46
C LEU A 309 -0.93 -19.73 9.14
N ALA A 310 -0.63 -20.81 9.87
CA ALA A 310 0.68 -21.01 10.46
C ALA A 310 1.75 -21.26 9.39
N GLU A 311 1.42 -21.98 8.32
CA GLU A 311 2.32 -22.25 7.20
C GLU A 311 2.61 -20.97 6.40
N THR A 312 1.58 -20.21 6.02
CA THR A 312 1.75 -18.91 5.34
C THR A 312 2.55 -17.92 6.17
N ARG A 313 2.38 -17.90 7.51
CA ARG A 313 3.23 -17.07 8.38
C ARG A 313 4.70 -17.47 8.33
N ARG A 314 5.01 -18.77 8.37
CA ARG A 314 6.39 -19.26 8.25
C ARG A 314 6.99 -18.93 6.89
N GLU A 315 6.20 -19.00 5.82
CA GLU A 315 6.64 -18.63 4.49
C GLU A 315 6.96 -17.13 4.39
N ILE A 316 6.10 -16.26 4.94
CA ILE A 316 6.33 -14.82 5.03
C ILE A 316 7.60 -14.51 5.84
N GLU A 317 7.79 -15.16 6.98
CA GLU A 317 8.98 -14.98 7.81
C GLU A 317 10.25 -15.39 7.06
N THR A 318 10.24 -16.52 6.37
CA THR A 318 11.34 -16.98 5.52
C THR A 318 11.64 -15.97 4.41
N ARG A 319 10.59 -15.47 3.74
CA ARG A 319 10.73 -14.47 2.66
C ARG A 319 11.28 -13.13 3.18
N ASN A 320 10.89 -12.72 4.39
CA ASN A 320 11.42 -11.52 5.03
C ASN A 320 12.90 -11.66 5.37
N VAL A 321 13.35 -12.83 5.83
CA VAL A 321 14.78 -13.11 6.03
C VAL A 321 15.53 -12.99 4.70
N GLN A 322 15.03 -13.62 3.64
CA GLN A 322 15.65 -13.52 2.30
C GLN A 322 15.73 -12.07 1.78
N LEU A 323 14.68 -11.27 2.01
CA LEU A 323 14.68 -9.85 1.63
C LEU A 323 15.70 -9.04 2.44
N ARG A 324 15.85 -9.32 3.74
CA ARG A 324 16.88 -8.68 4.57
C ARG A 324 18.28 -9.04 4.06
N GLU A 325 18.54 -10.31 3.82
CA GLU A 325 19.83 -10.77 3.26
C GLU A 325 20.13 -10.13 1.91
N ALA A 326 19.14 -10.04 1.00
CA ALA A 326 19.30 -9.38 -0.29
C ALA A 326 19.57 -7.87 -0.15
N ASN A 327 18.91 -7.21 0.79
CA ASN A 327 19.14 -5.78 1.06
C ASN A 327 20.51 -5.54 1.69
N ASP A 328 20.93 -6.40 2.63
CA ASP A 328 22.25 -6.35 3.24
C ASP A 328 23.36 -6.58 2.19
N ALA A 329 23.17 -7.55 1.29
CA ALA A 329 24.08 -7.77 0.17
C ALA A 329 24.16 -6.55 -0.78
N THR A 330 23.01 -5.94 -1.08
CA THR A 330 22.96 -4.72 -1.91
C THR A 330 23.65 -3.54 -1.22
N SER A 331 23.47 -3.40 0.10
CA SER A 331 24.13 -2.39 0.93
C SER A 331 25.65 -2.60 0.94
N GLN A 332 26.11 -3.85 1.10
CA GLN A 332 27.53 -4.20 1.02
C GLN A 332 28.12 -3.87 -0.36
N GLN A 333 27.41 -4.18 -1.44
CA GLN A 333 27.85 -3.85 -2.79
C GLN A 333 27.97 -2.33 -2.98
N ARG A 334 27.00 -1.57 -2.48
CA ARG A 334 27.06 -0.10 -2.52
C ARG A 334 28.25 0.44 -1.72
N GLN A 335 28.50 -0.08 -0.53
CA GLN A 335 29.66 0.31 0.27
C GLN A 335 30.99 -0.05 -0.41
N ALA A 336 31.07 -1.20 -1.08
CA ALA A 336 32.24 -1.59 -1.85
C ALA A 336 32.48 -0.61 -3.02
N ALA A 337 31.43 -0.30 -3.78
CA ALA A 337 31.51 0.68 -4.85
C ALA A 337 31.90 2.08 -4.34
N ASP A 338 31.34 2.53 -3.20
CA ASP A 338 31.70 3.81 -2.60
C ASP A 338 33.17 3.86 -2.15
N ARG A 339 33.71 2.74 -1.65
CA ARG A 339 35.15 2.61 -1.32
C ARG A 339 36.01 2.67 -2.57
N GLU A 340 35.68 1.95 -3.63
CA GLU A 340 36.41 1.99 -4.91
C GLU A 340 36.39 3.40 -5.51
N ILE A 341 35.26 4.09 -5.46
CA ILE A 341 35.15 5.49 -5.91
C ILE A 341 36.04 6.40 -5.05
N ALA A 342 36.09 6.18 -3.73
CA ALA A 342 36.95 6.97 -2.84
C ALA A 342 38.45 6.74 -3.14
N GLU A 343 38.85 5.48 -3.38
CA GLU A 343 40.22 5.13 -3.76
C GLU A 343 40.61 5.76 -5.11
N LEU A 344 39.76 5.66 -6.12
CA LEU A 344 39.97 6.30 -7.43
C LEU A 344 40.13 7.82 -7.31
N ARG A 345 39.31 8.47 -6.47
CA ARG A 345 39.45 9.92 -6.19
C ARG A 345 40.78 10.24 -5.53
N GLN A 346 41.24 9.42 -4.59
CA GLN A 346 42.53 9.61 -3.94
C GLN A 346 43.69 9.46 -4.94
N SER A 347 43.65 8.44 -5.80
CA SER A 347 44.65 8.24 -6.86
C SER A 347 44.67 9.41 -7.84
N LEU A 348 43.50 9.90 -8.28
CA LEU A 348 43.40 11.08 -9.14
C LEU A 348 43.98 12.33 -8.46
N GLN A 349 43.74 12.52 -7.16
CA GLN A 349 44.28 13.63 -6.40
C GLN A 349 45.80 13.55 -6.26
N GLN A 350 46.35 12.35 -6.05
CA GLN A 350 47.79 12.12 -6.03
C GLN A 350 48.41 12.44 -7.38
N GLU A 351 47.81 11.98 -8.48
CA GLU A 351 48.28 12.27 -9.83
C GLU A 351 48.26 13.78 -10.12
N ARG A 352 47.17 14.47 -9.76
CA ARG A 352 47.10 15.94 -9.86
C ARG A 352 48.22 16.61 -9.07
N SER A 353 48.41 16.25 -7.79
CA SER A 353 49.47 16.84 -6.97
C SER A 353 50.88 16.56 -7.51
N ALA A 354 51.10 15.37 -8.11
CA ALA A 354 52.35 15.01 -8.75
C ALA A 354 52.58 15.81 -10.05
N THR A 355 51.53 16.02 -10.86
CA THR A 355 51.61 16.89 -12.04
C THR A 355 51.87 18.35 -11.67
N GLU A 356 51.23 18.87 -10.62
CA GLU A 356 51.45 20.21 -10.08
C GLU A 356 52.88 20.38 -9.53
N ALA A 357 53.41 19.38 -8.84
CA ALA A 357 54.80 19.39 -8.38
C ALA A 357 55.78 19.44 -9.56
N LYS A 358 55.58 18.58 -10.57
CA LYS A 358 56.40 18.57 -11.79
C LYS A 358 56.31 19.88 -12.58
N GLN A 359 55.14 20.53 -12.60
CA GLN A 359 54.98 21.86 -13.21
C GLN A 359 55.74 22.94 -12.41
N ARG A 360 55.70 22.90 -11.08
CA ARG A 360 56.48 23.82 -10.23
C ARG A 360 57.98 23.63 -10.39
N ASP A 361 58.44 22.38 -10.48
CA ASP A 361 59.85 22.07 -10.73
C ASP A 361 60.29 22.61 -12.10
N ARG A 362 59.47 22.46 -13.14
CA ARG A 362 59.72 23.06 -14.46
C ARG A 362 59.70 24.58 -14.45
N ALA A 363 58.75 25.20 -13.76
CA ALA A 363 58.69 26.65 -13.62
C ALA A 363 59.92 27.19 -12.85
N SER A 364 60.41 26.44 -11.86
CA SER A 364 61.63 26.78 -11.11
C SER A 364 62.90 26.60 -11.96
N ALA A 365 62.92 25.61 -12.86
CA ALA A 365 63.99 25.42 -13.84
C ALA A 365 64.00 26.50 -14.94
N TRP A 366 62.90 27.25 -15.12
CA TRP A 366 62.77 28.35 -16.07
C TRP A 366 62.99 29.74 -15.44
N ALA A 367 63.43 29.84 -14.19
CA ALA A 367 63.93 31.10 -13.65
C ALA A 367 65.05 31.64 -14.56
N PRO A 368 65.01 32.92 -14.98
CA PRO A 368 65.82 33.41 -16.08
C PRO A 368 67.29 33.48 -15.63
N THR A 369 68.09 32.50 -16.07
CA THR A 369 69.54 32.63 -16.10
C THR A 369 69.90 33.05 -17.51
N ASP A 370 70.35 34.29 -17.61
CA ASP A 370 70.84 34.91 -18.82
C ASP A 370 72.10 34.19 -19.34
N ALA A 371 72.28 34.26 -20.67
CA ALA A 371 73.47 33.93 -21.46
C ALA A 371 73.72 32.48 -21.99
N ARG A 372 73.38 32.35 -23.29
CA ARG A 372 74.11 31.75 -24.43
C ARG A 372 74.19 30.24 -24.63
N LEU A 373 73.64 29.85 -25.79
CA LEU A 373 73.80 28.60 -26.56
C LEU A 373 75.27 28.29 -26.92
N PRO A 374 75.60 27.05 -27.33
CA PRO A 374 75.46 26.68 -28.75
C PRO A 374 74.75 25.34 -29.04
N VAL A 375 74.31 25.26 -30.29
CA VAL A 375 73.58 24.21 -31.03
C VAL A 375 74.41 22.95 -31.28
N GLU A 376 73.78 21.75 -31.26
CA GLU A 376 74.12 20.68 -32.21
C GLU A 376 72.93 19.74 -32.54
N GLN A 377 72.75 19.58 -33.86
CA GLN A 377 71.99 18.66 -34.73
C GLN A 377 71.70 17.24 -34.18
N ALA A 378 70.81 16.40 -34.71
CA ALA A 378 69.73 16.39 -35.70
C ALA A 378 69.16 14.94 -35.64
N ASN A 379 67.86 14.73 -35.87
CA ASN A 379 67.44 13.58 -36.69
C ASN A 379 66.01 13.71 -37.22
N GLU A 380 65.85 13.14 -38.41
CA GLU A 380 64.78 13.32 -39.38
C GLU A 380 63.42 12.69 -39.03
N ALA A 381 62.43 13.19 -39.77
CA ALA A 381 60.99 12.92 -39.90
C ALA A 381 60.64 11.45 -40.32
N PRO A 382 59.40 11.02 -40.75
CA PRO A 382 58.22 11.83 -41.12
C PRO A 382 56.78 11.18 -40.95
N ILE A 383 55.72 12.01 -41.17
CA ILE A 383 54.30 11.74 -41.63
C ILE A 383 53.37 10.83 -40.75
N LEU A 384 52.05 11.03 -40.49
CA LEU A 384 50.85 11.60 -41.15
C LEU A 384 49.77 11.99 -40.11
N PRO A 385 48.75 12.82 -40.48
CA PRO A 385 47.61 13.19 -39.66
C PRO A 385 46.40 12.26 -39.87
N ALA A 386 45.53 12.13 -38.86
CA ALA A 386 44.17 11.63 -39.05
C ALA A 386 43.22 12.27 -38.04
N THR A 387 42.57 13.32 -38.50
CA THR A 387 41.23 13.73 -38.08
C THR A 387 40.26 12.56 -38.26
N GLN A 388 39.54 12.19 -37.20
CA GLN A 388 38.24 11.53 -37.34
C GLN A 388 37.18 12.49 -36.80
N ASN A 389 36.56 13.19 -37.75
CA ASN A 389 35.19 13.66 -37.61
C ASN A 389 34.32 12.45 -37.30
N VAL A 390 33.64 12.45 -36.15
CA VAL A 390 32.37 11.73 -36.04
C VAL A 390 31.28 12.73 -36.40
N GLU A 391 30.86 12.53 -37.63
CA GLU A 391 29.68 13.03 -38.30
C GLU A 391 28.45 12.97 -37.39
N VAL A 392 27.93 14.16 -37.08
CA VAL A 392 26.59 14.38 -36.52
C VAL A 392 25.61 13.78 -37.51
N THR A 393 25.20 12.54 -37.25
CA THR A 393 24.08 11.92 -37.95
C THR A 393 22.82 12.21 -37.15
N ALA A 394 21.89 12.88 -37.81
CA ALA A 394 20.60 13.37 -37.35
C ALA A 394 19.99 12.58 -36.18
N ALA A 395 19.91 13.24 -35.02
CA ALA A 395 19.07 12.79 -33.92
C ALA A 395 17.59 12.95 -34.33
N GLU A 396 16.92 11.82 -34.47
CA GLU A 396 15.48 11.71 -34.26
C GLU A 396 15.07 12.38 -32.94
N PRO A 397 13.84 12.90 -32.83
CA PRO A 397 13.44 13.75 -31.72
C PRO A 397 13.68 13.06 -30.36
N PRO A 398 14.21 13.79 -29.36
CA PRO A 398 14.66 13.25 -28.05
C PRO A 398 13.53 12.61 -27.22
N THR A 399 12.29 12.66 -27.67
CA THR A 399 11.12 12.08 -27.00
C THR A 399 10.94 10.59 -27.30
N ALA A 400 11.23 10.14 -28.53
CA ALA A 400 10.99 8.75 -28.96
C ALA A 400 12.01 7.76 -28.36
N ALA A 401 13.28 8.16 -28.27
CA ALA A 401 14.33 7.33 -27.66
C ALA A 401 14.07 7.08 -26.16
N ASN A 402 13.65 8.13 -25.43
CA ASN A 402 13.31 8.04 -24.01
C ASN A 402 12.05 7.18 -23.75
N GLN A 403 11.08 7.18 -24.67
CA GLN A 403 9.91 6.31 -24.62
C GLN A 403 10.27 4.84 -24.82
N ASN A 404 11.15 4.54 -25.79
CA ASN A 404 11.61 3.18 -26.04
C ASN A 404 12.39 2.59 -24.86
N GLU A 405 13.27 3.38 -24.23
CA GLU A 405 14.00 2.94 -23.03
C GLU A 405 13.09 2.76 -21.82
N ALA A 406 12.15 3.70 -21.60
CA ALA A 406 11.16 3.58 -20.54
C ALA A 406 10.24 2.36 -20.76
N GLN A 407 9.82 2.10 -22.00
CA GLN A 407 9.04 0.92 -22.37
C GLN A 407 9.80 -0.38 -22.11
N ALA A 408 11.08 -0.44 -22.49
CA ALA A 408 11.94 -1.61 -22.29
C ALA A 408 12.14 -1.98 -20.82
N ARG A 409 12.03 -1.01 -19.89
CA ARG A 409 12.17 -1.25 -18.45
C ARG A 409 10.84 -1.45 -17.73
N LEU A 410 9.82 -0.65 -18.07
CA LEU A 410 8.56 -0.60 -17.32
C LEU A 410 7.59 -1.71 -17.72
N ILE A 411 7.49 -2.07 -19.00
CA ILE A 411 6.58 -3.13 -19.46
C ILE A 411 6.92 -4.50 -18.88
N PRO A 412 8.19 -4.98 -18.91
CA PRO A 412 8.53 -6.27 -18.32
C PRO A 412 8.29 -6.31 -16.81
N ARG A 413 8.58 -5.20 -16.12
CA ARG A 413 8.35 -5.07 -14.68
C ARG A 413 6.88 -5.10 -14.33
N ALA A 414 6.04 -4.38 -15.08
CA ALA A 414 4.58 -4.42 -14.91
C ALA A 414 4.02 -5.83 -15.17
N ARG A 415 4.48 -6.51 -16.23
CA ARG A 415 4.06 -7.88 -16.53
C ARG A 415 4.41 -8.85 -15.39
N ALA A 416 5.63 -8.77 -14.87
CA ALA A 416 6.04 -9.60 -13.72
C ALA A 416 5.16 -9.38 -12.49
N LEU A 417 4.67 -8.15 -12.26
CA LEU A 417 3.74 -7.84 -11.16
C LEU A 417 2.33 -8.38 -11.42
N LEU A 418 1.85 -8.35 -12.66
CA LEU A 418 0.58 -8.96 -13.05
C LEU A 418 0.63 -10.50 -12.91
N ASP A 419 1.73 -11.13 -13.33
CA ASP A 419 1.93 -12.57 -13.20
C ASP A 419 2.00 -13.02 -11.73
N GLN A 420 2.45 -12.12 -10.83
CA GLN A 420 2.42 -12.32 -9.38
C GLN A 420 1.04 -12.06 -8.75
N GLY A 421 0.04 -11.65 -9.53
CA GLY A 421 -1.29 -11.28 -9.04
C GLY A 421 -1.33 -9.94 -8.28
N ASN A 422 -0.23 -9.17 -8.27
CA ASN A 422 -0.17 -7.88 -7.60
C ASN A 422 -0.69 -6.75 -8.51
N ILE A 423 -2.01 -6.71 -8.64
CA ILE A 423 -2.71 -5.76 -9.53
C ILE A 423 -2.46 -4.30 -9.10
N GLY A 424 -2.39 -4.02 -7.80
CA GLY A 424 -2.16 -2.68 -7.27
C GLY A 424 -0.77 -2.12 -7.63
N ALA A 425 0.29 -2.91 -7.44
CA ALA A 425 1.64 -2.50 -7.82
C ALA A 425 1.80 -2.42 -9.35
N ALA A 426 1.17 -3.34 -10.09
CA ALA A 426 1.19 -3.30 -11.55
C ALA A 426 0.55 -2.01 -12.09
N ARG A 427 -0.58 -1.57 -11.53
CA ARG A 427 -1.24 -0.31 -11.92
C ARG A 427 -0.31 0.89 -11.78
N ILE A 428 0.42 1.01 -10.67
CA ILE A 428 1.35 2.13 -10.45
C ILE A 428 2.44 2.18 -11.52
N VAL A 429 3.04 1.03 -11.84
CA VAL A 429 4.10 0.95 -12.88
C VAL A 429 3.53 1.23 -14.27
N LEU A 430 2.31 0.78 -14.54
CA LEU A 430 1.61 0.97 -15.81
C LEU A 430 1.10 2.40 -15.97
N GLU A 431 0.67 3.08 -14.91
CA GLU A 431 0.29 4.49 -14.90
C GLU A 431 1.48 5.37 -15.29
N LEU A 432 2.64 5.16 -14.65
CA LEU A 432 3.87 5.87 -14.99
C LEU A 432 4.30 5.65 -16.46
N ALA A 433 4.08 4.45 -16.99
CA ALA A 433 4.39 4.15 -18.38
C ALA A 433 3.33 4.73 -19.35
N ALA A 434 2.07 4.79 -18.95
CA ALA A 434 0.98 5.40 -19.73
C ALA A 434 1.05 6.93 -19.76
N GLU A 435 1.60 7.57 -18.73
CA GLU A 435 1.94 9.00 -18.70
C GLU A 435 3.03 9.37 -19.71
N LYS A 436 3.93 8.43 -20.02
CA LYS A 436 4.95 8.57 -21.07
C LYS A 436 4.40 8.28 -22.48
N ASP A 437 3.09 8.15 -22.62
CA ASP A 437 2.35 7.83 -23.85
C ASP A 437 2.76 6.50 -24.50
N ILE A 438 3.21 5.54 -23.69
CA ILE A 438 3.49 4.19 -24.16
C ILE A 438 2.14 3.49 -24.38
N ALA A 439 1.79 3.24 -25.65
CA ALA A 439 0.52 2.63 -26.05
C ALA A 439 0.27 1.27 -25.39
N GLN A 440 1.33 0.45 -25.30
CA GLN A 440 1.28 -0.88 -24.70
C GLN A 440 1.02 -0.84 -23.20
N ALA A 441 1.54 0.17 -22.50
CA ALA A 441 1.26 0.38 -21.09
C ALA A 441 -0.21 0.78 -20.87
N SER A 442 -0.73 1.66 -21.73
CA SER A 442 -2.14 2.07 -21.67
C SER A 442 -3.10 0.89 -21.89
N PHE A 443 -2.75 -0.06 -22.78
CA PHE A 443 -3.53 -1.27 -23.00
C PHE A 443 -3.49 -2.19 -21.77
N MET A 444 -2.31 -2.49 -21.24
CA MET A 444 -2.17 -3.34 -20.05
C MET A 444 -2.82 -2.70 -18.83
N LEU A 445 -2.74 -1.37 -18.68
CA LEU A 445 -3.42 -0.65 -17.60
C LEU A 445 -4.94 -0.82 -17.73
N ALA A 446 -5.49 -0.73 -18.94
CA ALA A 446 -6.92 -0.95 -19.19
C ALA A 446 -7.36 -2.37 -18.78
N GLU A 447 -6.55 -3.40 -19.07
CA GLU A 447 -6.82 -4.78 -18.66
C GLU A 447 -6.91 -4.93 -17.14
N THR A 448 -6.12 -4.15 -16.38
CA THR A 448 -6.22 -4.17 -14.91
C THR A 448 -7.49 -3.52 -14.36
N TYR A 449 -8.19 -2.71 -15.13
CA TYR A 449 -9.47 -2.08 -14.72
C TYR A 449 -10.69 -2.79 -15.33
N ASP A 450 -10.48 -3.69 -16.27
CA ASP A 450 -11.54 -4.41 -16.98
C ASP A 450 -12.15 -5.50 -16.07
N PRO A 451 -13.45 -5.41 -15.71
CA PRO A 451 -14.09 -6.39 -14.84
C PRO A 451 -14.08 -7.82 -15.40
N ALA A 452 -14.18 -7.98 -16.72
CA ALA A 452 -14.20 -9.30 -17.35
C ALA A 452 -12.82 -9.96 -17.30
N ILE A 453 -11.76 -9.16 -17.45
CA ILE A 453 -10.38 -9.63 -17.37
C ILE A 453 -9.97 -9.91 -15.92
N LEU A 454 -10.36 -9.06 -14.97
CA LEU A 454 -10.15 -9.32 -13.54
C LEU A 454 -10.89 -10.58 -13.07
N ALA A 455 -12.09 -10.82 -13.58
CA ALA A 455 -12.82 -12.07 -13.33
C ALA A 455 -12.10 -13.29 -13.93
N ALA A 456 -11.56 -13.17 -15.15
CA ALA A 456 -10.78 -14.23 -15.79
C ALA A 456 -9.44 -14.49 -15.08
N TRP A 457 -8.82 -13.47 -14.48
CA TRP A 457 -7.62 -13.60 -13.67
C TRP A 457 -7.89 -14.12 -12.24
N GLY A 458 -9.16 -14.30 -11.86
CA GLY A 458 -9.54 -14.83 -10.55
C GLY A 458 -9.15 -13.90 -9.38
N THR A 459 -9.01 -12.60 -9.63
CA THR A 459 -8.58 -11.64 -8.59
C THR A 459 -9.75 -11.30 -7.66
N TYR A 460 -9.77 -11.86 -6.46
CA TYR A 460 -10.78 -11.56 -5.45
C TYR A 460 -10.45 -10.25 -4.70
N GLY A 461 -11.41 -9.34 -4.60
CA GLY A 461 -11.30 -8.11 -3.80
C GLY A 461 -10.84 -6.84 -4.53
N THR A 462 -10.48 -6.90 -5.82
CA THR A 462 -10.22 -5.70 -6.62
C THR A 462 -11.45 -5.36 -7.48
N ARG A 463 -12.05 -4.18 -7.26
CA ARG A 463 -13.20 -3.73 -8.04
C ARG A 463 -12.70 -3.19 -9.39
N GLY A 464 -13.17 -3.80 -10.48
CA GLY A 464 -12.96 -3.28 -11.84
C GLY A 464 -13.73 -1.97 -12.06
N GLU A 465 -13.16 -1.08 -12.88
CA GLU A 465 -13.76 0.19 -13.27
C GLU A 465 -13.93 0.23 -14.80
N ALA A 466 -15.10 -0.21 -15.28
CA ALA A 466 -15.37 -0.31 -16.72
C ALA A 466 -15.25 1.03 -17.47
N ALA A 467 -15.58 2.16 -16.83
CA ALA A 467 -15.47 3.49 -17.44
C ALA A 467 -14.01 3.86 -17.74
N LYS A 468 -13.10 3.69 -16.75
CA LYS A 468 -11.67 3.94 -16.92
C LYS A 468 -11.03 2.97 -17.92
N ALA A 469 -11.41 1.70 -17.88
CA ALA A 469 -10.93 0.71 -18.84
C ALA A 469 -11.23 1.14 -20.29
N ARG A 470 -12.43 1.67 -20.57
CA ARG A 470 -12.80 2.18 -21.90
C ARG A 470 -11.93 3.35 -22.35
N GLU A 471 -11.68 4.32 -21.47
CA GLU A 471 -10.83 5.48 -21.79
C GLU A 471 -9.39 5.06 -22.11
N LEU A 472 -8.85 4.12 -21.34
CA LEU A 472 -7.50 3.60 -21.51
C LEU A 472 -7.38 2.72 -22.76
N TYR A 473 -8.37 1.89 -23.08
CA TYR A 473 -8.41 1.16 -24.36
C TYR A 473 -8.52 2.12 -25.54
N ALA A 474 -9.30 3.21 -25.45
CA ALA A 474 -9.36 4.23 -26.49
C ALA A 474 -8.02 4.98 -26.64
N LYS A 475 -7.27 5.18 -25.55
CA LYS A 475 -5.91 5.75 -25.58
C LYS A 475 -4.94 4.78 -26.24
N ALA A 476 -4.97 3.50 -25.88
CA ALA A 476 -4.14 2.46 -26.47
C ALA A 476 -4.42 2.25 -27.97
N HIS A 477 -5.68 2.35 -28.38
CA HIS A 477 -6.07 2.25 -29.79
C HIS A 477 -5.51 3.42 -30.61
N ARG A 478 -5.58 4.65 -30.09
CA ARG A 478 -4.93 5.82 -30.71
C ARG A 478 -3.42 5.66 -30.81
N GLY A 479 -2.81 4.92 -29.88
CA GLY A 479 -1.40 4.55 -29.90
C GLY A 479 -1.04 3.37 -30.81
N GLY A 480 -1.98 2.84 -31.60
CA GLY A 480 -1.73 1.82 -32.63
C GLY A 480 -2.05 0.38 -32.23
N ILE A 481 -2.59 0.12 -31.04
CA ILE A 481 -2.98 -1.23 -30.61
C ILE A 481 -4.37 -1.57 -31.16
N ARG A 482 -4.47 -2.63 -31.97
CA ARG A 482 -5.72 -3.02 -32.65
C ARG A 482 -6.62 -3.83 -31.73
N GLU A 483 -6.02 -4.66 -30.89
CA GLU A 483 -6.64 -5.49 -29.86
C GLU A 483 -7.43 -4.65 -28.85
N ALA A 484 -7.03 -3.39 -28.63
CA ALA A 484 -7.73 -2.44 -27.77
C ALA A 484 -9.14 -2.13 -28.26
N LYS A 485 -9.38 -2.17 -29.57
CA LYS A 485 -10.71 -1.93 -30.15
C LYS A 485 -11.66 -3.09 -29.85
N GLU A 486 -11.19 -4.32 -29.98
CA GLU A 486 -11.98 -5.52 -29.69
C GLU A 486 -12.39 -5.58 -28.21
N ARG A 487 -11.48 -5.20 -27.30
CA ARG A 487 -11.77 -5.11 -25.86
C ARG A 487 -12.73 -3.96 -25.53
N LEU A 488 -12.64 -2.85 -26.25
CA LEU A 488 -13.55 -1.72 -26.08
C LEU A 488 -14.98 -2.07 -26.53
N ASP A 489 -15.13 -2.79 -27.64
CA ASP A 489 -16.42 -3.28 -28.13
C ASP A 489 -17.03 -4.33 -27.18
N ALA A 490 -16.20 -5.17 -26.54
CA ALA A 490 -16.64 -6.15 -25.54
C ALA A 490 -17.17 -5.50 -24.25
N LEU A 491 -16.63 -4.34 -23.86
CA LEU A 491 -17.09 -3.56 -22.69
C LEU A 491 -18.36 -2.74 -22.95
N GLN A 492 -18.79 -2.59 -24.21
CA GLN A 492 -20.01 -1.84 -24.58
C GLN A 492 -21.27 -2.71 -24.64
N ARG A 493 -21.11 -4.03 -24.77
CA ARG A 493 -22.20 -5.01 -24.68
C ARG A 493 -22.50 -5.33 -23.23
#